data_AF-A0AAW9PYF4-F1
#
_entry.id   AF-A0AAW9PYF4-F1
#
_cell.length_a   1.000
_cell.length_b   1.000
_cell.length_c   1.000
_cell.angle_alpha   90.00
_cell.angle_beta   90.00
_cell.angle_gamma   90.00
#
_symmetry.space_group_name_H-M   'P 1'
#
loop_
_entity.id
_entity.type
_entity.pdbx_description
1 polymer ?
#
loop_
_entity_poly.entity_id
_entity_poly.type
_entity_poly.pdbx_seq_one_letter_code
_entity_poly.pdbx_strand_id
1 'polypeptide(L)'
;MVADSLDRVMAASKDWRLTDMGNALISYASNPTAAQSSQYLFGFSWSDTLLGTDANEYISGGAGNDTLIGGKGKDVLVGSTGNDTFQFNNINEAGDSILDFGAGDAINLKGVLNSIVCTLTFLHFRTSESHNLVGQGFAIT
;
A
#
# COMPACT_ATOMS: atom_id res chain seq x y z
N MET A 1 -36.35 -11.79 18.81
CA MET A 1 -35.01 -12.35 19.06
C MET A 1 -34.20 -12.09 17.82
N VAL A 2 -33.09 -11.36 17.98
CA VAL A 2 -32.31 -10.75 16.91
C VAL A 2 -31.58 -11.86 16.17
N ALA A 3 -31.96 -12.12 14.91
CA ALA A 3 -31.09 -12.86 14.00
C ALA A 3 -29.82 -12.02 13.86
N ASP A 4 -28.75 -12.58 14.37
CA ASP A 4 -27.45 -11.95 14.51
C ASP A 4 -26.88 -11.57 13.15
N SER A 5 -25.94 -10.66 13.18
CA SER A 5 -25.24 -10.08 12.05
C SER A 5 -24.61 -11.12 11.10
N LEU A 6 -24.53 -12.40 11.49
CA LEU A 6 -24.02 -13.49 10.66
C LEU A 6 -24.99 -13.89 9.54
N ASP A 7 -26.30 -13.93 9.80
CA ASP A 7 -27.28 -14.43 8.83
C ASP A 7 -27.41 -13.54 7.57
N ARG A 8 -27.20 -12.22 7.70
CA ARG A 8 -27.25 -11.30 6.56
C ARG A 8 -26.05 -11.43 5.61
N VAL A 9 -24.90 -11.85 6.12
CA VAL A 9 -23.69 -12.02 5.30
C VAL A 9 -23.79 -13.32 4.51
N MET A 10 -24.35 -14.38 5.12
CA MET A 10 -24.51 -15.69 4.48
C MET A 10 -25.64 -15.75 3.44
N ALA A 11 -26.64 -14.87 3.52
CA ALA A 11 -27.76 -14.85 2.58
C ALA A 11 -27.47 -14.18 1.23
N ALA A 12 -26.42 -13.35 1.13
CA ALA A 12 -26.06 -12.63 -0.09
C ALA A 12 -25.23 -13.48 -1.07
N SER A 13 -24.49 -14.48 -0.59
CA SER A 13 -23.67 -15.38 -1.41
C SER A 13 -24.36 -16.72 -1.58
N LYS A 14 -25.10 -16.90 -2.70
CA LYS A 14 -25.72 -18.21 -3.02
C LYS A 14 -24.73 -19.31 -3.38
N ASP A 15 -23.43 -19.00 -3.51
CA ASP A 15 -22.37 -19.97 -3.74
C ASP A 15 -21.36 -19.92 -2.60
N TRP A 16 -21.37 -20.95 -1.75
CA TRP A 16 -20.47 -21.19 -0.61
C TRP A 16 -19.06 -21.62 -1.04
N ARG A 17 -18.63 -21.26 -2.25
CA ARG A 17 -17.25 -21.45 -2.70
C ARG A 17 -16.44 -20.25 -2.19
N LEU A 18 -15.36 -20.54 -1.48
CA LEU A 18 -14.38 -19.62 -0.87
C LEU A 18 -13.71 -18.63 -1.86
N THR A 19 -14.26 -18.42 -3.05
CA THR A 19 -13.77 -17.54 -4.11
C THR A 19 -14.36 -16.14 -4.06
N ASP A 20 -15.51 -15.93 -3.40
CA ASP A 20 -16.12 -14.58 -3.21
C ASP A 20 -15.77 -13.92 -1.87
N MET A 21 -15.08 -14.63 -0.97
CA MET A 21 -14.60 -14.07 0.29
C MET A 21 -13.43 -13.09 0.11
N GLY A 22 -12.71 -13.14 -1.02
CA GLY A 22 -11.69 -12.16 -1.38
C GLY A 22 -12.26 -10.75 -1.58
N ASN A 23 -13.52 -10.64 -2.02
CA ASN A 23 -14.22 -9.36 -2.19
C ASN A 23 -15.17 -9.03 -1.02
N ALA A 24 -15.66 -10.03 -0.29
CA ALA A 24 -16.60 -9.81 0.81
C ALA A 24 -15.96 -9.10 2.03
N LEU A 25 -14.66 -9.30 2.27
CA LEU A 25 -13.92 -8.55 3.31
C LEU A 25 -13.64 -7.09 2.90
N ILE A 26 -13.55 -6.80 1.60
CA ILE A 26 -13.39 -5.43 1.09
C ILE A 26 -14.69 -4.61 1.26
N SER A 27 -15.86 -5.25 1.36
CA SER A 27 -17.15 -4.57 1.48
C SER A 27 -17.51 -4.09 2.90
N TYR A 28 -16.98 -4.70 3.97
CA TYR A 28 -17.20 -4.16 5.33
C TYR A 28 -16.44 -2.82 5.57
N ALA A 29 -15.45 -2.50 4.71
CA ALA A 29 -14.74 -1.22 4.68
C ALA A 29 -15.58 -0.07 4.10
N SER A 30 -16.79 -0.33 3.59
CA SER A 30 -17.71 0.74 3.13
C SER A 30 -18.45 1.46 4.26
N ASN A 31 -18.20 1.09 5.52
CA ASN A 31 -18.66 1.85 6.68
C ASN A 31 -17.55 2.83 7.14
N PRO A 32 -17.66 4.14 6.81
CA PRO A 32 -16.57 5.10 7.03
C PRO A 32 -16.23 5.33 8.51
N THR A 33 -17.06 4.85 9.44
CA THR A 33 -16.76 4.86 10.89
C THR A 33 -16.03 3.61 11.38
N ALA A 34 -16.06 2.50 10.64
CA ALA A 34 -15.29 1.28 10.95
C ALA A 34 -13.96 1.21 10.19
N ALA A 35 -13.83 1.93 9.06
CA ALA A 35 -12.62 2.01 8.24
C ALA A 35 -11.44 2.74 8.92
N GLN A 36 -11.66 3.40 10.06
CA GLN A 36 -10.60 3.98 10.91
C GLN A 36 -10.04 2.98 11.94
N SER A 37 -10.52 1.72 11.94
CA SER A 37 -10.24 0.74 12.99
C SER A 37 -9.65 -0.58 12.52
N SER A 38 -9.37 -0.74 11.22
CA SER A 38 -8.71 -1.94 10.71
C SER A 38 -7.24 -1.91 11.11
N GLN A 39 -6.94 -2.11 12.39
CA GLN A 39 -5.58 -2.32 12.90
C GLN A 39 -4.92 -3.56 12.25
N TYR A 40 -5.68 -4.39 11.54
CA TYR A 40 -5.21 -5.60 10.91
C TYR A 40 -5.81 -5.79 9.51
N LEU A 41 -4.94 -6.04 8.53
CA LEU A 41 -5.27 -6.42 7.17
C LEU A 41 -4.48 -7.69 6.82
N PHE A 42 -5.17 -8.70 6.29
CA PHE A 42 -4.56 -9.99 5.97
C PHE A 42 -4.90 -10.39 4.54
N GLY A 43 -3.89 -10.81 3.77
CA GLY A 43 -4.05 -11.56 2.54
C GLY A 43 -4.15 -13.07 2.80
N PHE A 44 -4.10 -13.84 1.73
CA PHE A 44 -4.36 -15.28 1.73
C PHE A 44 -3.16 -16.05 1.17
N SER A 45 -3.39 -17.14 0.43
CA SER A 45 -2.33 -17.98 -0.14
C SER A 45 -2.09 -17.71 -1.63
N TRP A 46 -2.55 -16.57 -2.11
CA TRP A 46 -2.44 -16.14 -3.51
C TRP A 46 -1.66 -14.84 -3.57
N SER A 47 -1.22 -14.44 -4.77
CA SER A 47 -0.68 -13.10 -4.98
C SER A 47 -1.76 -12.04 -4.77
N ASP A 48 -1.65 -11.32 -3.67
CA ASP A 48 -2.60 -10.30 -3.24
C ASP A 48 -2.05 -8.88 -3.47
N THR A 49 -2.96 -7.91 -3.56
CA THR A 49 -2.62 -6.48 -3.47
C THR A 49 -3.38 -5.90 -2.28
N LEU A 50 -2.65 -5.60 -1.22
CA LEU A 50 -3.17 -5.10 0.04
C LEU A 50 -2.91 -3.59 0.13
N LEU A 51 -3.98 -2.83 0.33
CA LEU A 51 -3.95 -1.39 0.50
C LEU A 51 -4.55 -1.04 1.87
N GLY A 52 -3.71 -0.50 2.77
CA GLY A 52 -4.12 0.08 4.04
C GLY A 52 -4.76 1.45 3.87
N THR A 53 -4.91 2.17 4.98
CA THR A 53 -5.67 3.42 5.02
C THR A 53 -4.79 4.61 5.43
N ASP A 54 -5.35 5.53 6.21
CA ASP A 54 -4.62 6.64 6.83
C ASP A 54 -4.33 6.35 8.32
N ALA A 55 -4.73 5.18 8.85
CA ALA A 55 -4.52 4.78 10.23
C ALA A 55 -3.27 3.90 10.36
N ASN A 56 -2.85 3.58 11.59
CA ASN A 56 -1.73 2.68 11.81
C ASN A 56 -2.23 1.23 11.76
N GLU A 57 -1.76 0.48 10.79
CA GLU A 57 -2.21 -0.88 10.49
C GLU A 57 -1.10 -1.92 10.60
N TYR A 58 -1.49 -3.15 10.96
CA TYR A 58 -0.70 -4.36 10.73
C TYR A 58 -1.19 -5.02 9.45
N ILE A 59 -0.33 -5.14 8.44
CA ILE A 59 -0.66 -5.70 7.14
C ILE A 59 0.19 -6.94 6.90
N SER A 60 -0.44 -8.08 6.65
CA SER A 60 0.24 -9.35 6.35
C SER A 60 -0.19 -9.88 4.98
N GLY A 61 0.76 -10.10 4.08
CA GLY A 61 0.54 -10.64 2.73
C GLY A 61 0.03 -12.07 2.76
N GLY A 62 0.76 -12.95 3.46
CA GLY A 62 0.37 -14.35 3.61
C GLY A 62 1.29 -15.24 2.78
N ALA A 63 0.72 -16.14 1.97
CA ALA A 63 1.53 -16.90 1.02
C ALA A 63 1.25 -16.42 -0.40
N GLY A 64 2.27 -16.38 -1.25
CA GLY A 64 2.15 -15.84 -2.59
C GLY A 64 3.13 -14.69 -2.78
N ASN A 65 3.14 -14.10 -3.98
CA ASN A 65 3.95 -12.90 -4.22
C ASN A 65 3.02 -11.69 -4.08
N ASP A 66 3.12 -10.99 -2.97
CA ASP A 66 2.15 -9.96 -2.59
C ASP A 66 2.65 -8.55 -2.88
N THR A 67 1.72 -7.61 -3.00
CA THR A 67 2.03 -6.17 -3.02
C THR A 67 1.36 -5.50 -1.83
N LEU A 68 2.17 -5.00 -0.89
CA LEU A 68 1.70 -4.37 0.34
C LEU A 68 1.92 -2.85 0.25
N ILE A 69 0.84 -2.10 0.42
CA ILE A 69 0.83 -0.63 0.47
C ILE A 69 0.21 -0.24 1.81
N GLY A 70 1.03 0.29 2.73
CA GLY A 70 0.57 0.76 4.05
C GLY A 70 -0.43 1.90 3.93
N GLY A 71 -0.09 2.91 3.13
CA GLY A 71 -0.87 4.14 3.05
C GLY A 71 -0.27 5.19 3.97
N LYS A 72 -1.09 6.07 4.56
CA LYS A 72 -0.57 6.97 5.60
C LYS A 72 -0.71 6.29 6.95
N GLY A 73 0.15 6.66 7.88
CA GLY A 73 0.17 6.02 9.19
C GLY A 73 1.58 5.57 9.49
N LYS A 74 1.72 4.79 10.56
CA LYS A 74 2.92 4.02 10.85
C LYS A 74 2.51 2.57 10.88
N ASP A 75 2.75 1.90 9.77
CA ASP A 75 2.26 0.55 9.57
C ASP A 75 3.32 -0.48 9.89
N VAL A 76 2.86 -1.71 10.15
CA VAL A 76 3.68 -2.89 10.32
C VAL A 76 3.37 -3.81 9.16
N LEU A 77 4.30 -3.96 8.23
CA LEU A 77 4.13 -4.74 7.01
C LEU A 77 4.88 -6.08 7.14
N VAL A 78 4.22 -7.17 6.79
CA VAL A 78 4.75 -8.53 6.85
C VAL A 78 4.43 -9.23 5.54
N GLY A 79 5.43 -9.55 4.73
CA GLY A 79 5.24 -10.24 3.45
C GLY A 79 4.77 -11.69 3.64
N SER A 80 5.36 -12.36 4.63
CA SER A 80 5.29 -13.79 4.90
C SER A 80 6.02 -14.63 3.85
N THR A 81 5.36 -15.54 3.14
CA THR A 81 6.07 -16.47 2.24
C THR A 81 5.87 -16.11 0.78
N GLY A 82 6.96 -15.84 0.08
CA GLY A 82 6.97 -15.59 -1.35
C GLY A 82 7.98 -14.50 -1.67
N ASN A 83 7.81 -13.86 -2.83
CA ASN A 83 8.60 -12.70 -3.22
C ASN A 83 7.69 -11.48 -3.20
N ASP A 84 7.76 -10.71 -2.12
CA ASP A 84 6.80 -9.66 -1.83
C ASP A 84 7.31 -8.28 -2.24
N THR A 85 6.38 -7.37 -2.56
CA THR A 85 6.68 -5.99 -2.93
C THR A 85 6.05 -5.03 -1.93
N PHE A 86 6.90 -4.34 -1.19
CA PHE A 86 6.49 -3.25 -0.30
C PHE A 86 6.51 -1.95 -1.08
N GLN A 87 5.33 -1.40 -1.38
CA GLN A 87 5.19 -0.27 -2.29
C GLN A 87 4.81 1.02 -1.56
N PHE A 88 5.58 2.07 -1.83
CA PHE A 88 5.36 3.42 -1.34
C PHE A 88 5.11 4.36 -2.51
N ASN A 89 3.96 5.03 -2.51
CA ASN A 89 3.52 5.90 -3.58
C ASN A 89 3.90 7.36 -3.34
N ASN A 90 4.05 7.80 -2.09
CA ASN A 90 4.33 9.19 -1.75
C ASN A 90 5.24 9.35 -0.52
N ILE A 91 5.87 10.53 -0.39
CA ILE A 91 6.69 10.88 0.79
C ILE A 91 5.89 10.93 2.10
N ASN A 92 4.57 11.04 2.02
CA ASN A 92 3.67 11.13 3.18
C ASN A 92 3.30 9.75 3.76
N GLU A 93 3.76 8.68 3.12
CA GLU A 93 3.58 7.27 3.52
C GLU A 93 4.84 6.78 4.28
N ALA A 94 5.58 7.70 4.89
CA ALA A 94 6.81 7.39 5.61
C ALA A 94 6.51 7.07 7.08
N GLY A 95 7.14 6.02 7.60
CA GLY A 95 7.00 5.63 9.02
C GLY A 95 6.79 4.15 9.26
N ASP A 96 6.63 3.37 8.19
CA ASP A 96 6.31 1.95 8.27
C ASP A 96 7.52 1.10 8.65
N SER A 97 7.23 -0.05 9.25
CA SER A 97 8.19 -1.08 9.64
C SER A 97 7.89 -2.36 8.89
N ILE A 98 8.88 -2.89 8.17
CA ILE A 98 8.79 -4.20 7.53
C ILE A 98 9.48 -5.22 8.45
N LEU A 99 8.77 -6.26 8.88
CA LEU A 99 9.28 -7.17 9.93
C LEU A 99 10.06 -8.39 9.41
N ASP A 100 9.85 -8.81 8.16
CA ASP A 100 10.33 -10.09 7.64
C ASP A 100 11.02 -9.99 6.27
N PHE A 101 11.49 -8.79 5.91
CA PHE A 101 12.15 -8.57 4.62
C PHE A 101 13.27 -9.58 4.35
N GLY A 102 13.07 -10.39 3.30
CA GLY A 102 13.86 -11.57 3.00
C GLY A 102 14.41 -11.58 1.58
N ALA A 103 14.93 -12.75 1.17
CA ALA A 103 15.45 -12.95 -0.17
C ALA A 103 14.30 -13.11 -1.17
N GLY A 104 14.25 -12.24 -2.18
CA GLY A 104 13.19 -12.23 -3.19
C GLY A 104 12.28 -11.02 -3.09
N ASP A 105 12.23 -10.40 -1.92
CA ASP A 105 11.41 -9.22 -1.67
C ASP A 105 11.99 -7.96 -2.32
N ALA A 106 11.11 -7.02 -2.60
CA ALA A 106 11.42 -5.75 -3.21
C ALA A 106 10.75 -4.60 -2.48
N ILE A 107 11.44 -3.46 -2.41
CA ILE A 107 10.84 -2.19 -2.03
C ILE A 107 10.64 -1.35 -3.30
N ASN A 108 9.40 -0.99 -3.60
CA ASN A 108 9.05 -0.16 -4.75
C ASN A 108 8.82 1.30 -4.32
N LEU A 109 9.78 2.17 -4.67
CA LEU A 109 9.74 3.62 -4.38
C LEU A 109 9.44 4.46 -5.62
N LYS A 110 8.98 3.87 -6.73
CA LYS A 110 8.75 4.61 -7.99
C LYS A 110 7.80 5.78 -7.81
N GLY A 111 6.74 5.62 -7.02
CA GLY A 111 5.79 6.70 -6.74
C GLY A 111 6.45 7.84 -5.96
N VAL A 112 7.19 7.51 -4.89
CA VAL A 112 7.95 8.50 -4.10
C VAL A 112 8.90 9.31 -4.98
N LEU A 113 9.66 8.62 -5.85
CA LEU A 113 10.60 9.27 -6.76
C LEU A 113 9.91 10.21 -7.74
N ASN A 114 8.75 9.83 -8.27
CA ASN A 114 7.97 10.70 -9.15
C ASN A 114 7.50 11.97 -8.42
N SER A 115 7.06 11.86 -7.17
CA SER A 115 6.63 13.00 -6.35
C SER A 115 7.79 13.94 -5.99
N ILE A 116 8.99 13.41 -5.74
CA ILE A 116 10.19 14.21 -5.48
C ILE A 116 10.68 14.89 -6.75
N VAL A 117 10.81 14.14 -7.87
CA VAL A 117 11.30 14.67 -9.14
C VAL A 117 10.38 15.77 -9.66
N CYS A 118 9.06 15.61 -9.54
CA CYS A 118 8.08 16.63 -9.92
C CYS A 118 8.20 17.92 -9.08
N THR A 119 8.67 17.83 -7.84
CA THR A 119 8.90 18.98 -6.95
C THR A 119 10.27 19.62 -7.18
N LEU A 120 11.30 18.83 -7.49
CA LEU A 120 12.67 19.29 -7.70
C LEU A 120 12.89 19.98 -9.05
N THR A 121 12.12 19.63 -10.10
CA THR A 121 12.10 20.40 -11.36
C THR A 121 11.60 21.84 -11.17
N PHE A 122 10.95 22.16 -10.04
CA PHE A 122 10.52 23.52 -9.69
C PHE A 122 11.50 24.28 -8.77
N LEU A 123 12.48 23.59 -8.18
CA LEU A 123 13.48 24.19 -7.30
C LEU A 123 14.83 24.24 -8.02
N HIS A 124 15.05 25.28 -8.83
CA HIS A 124 16.41 25.60 -9.29
C HIS A 124 17.32 25.75 -8.06
N PHE A 125 18.25 24.82 -7.91
CA PHE A 125 19.36 24.90 -6.97
C PHE A 125 20.12 26.20 -7.26
N ARG A 126 19.87 27.26 -6.47
CA ARG A 126 20.75 28.42 -6.45
C ARG A 126 21.95 28.03 -5.61
N THR A 127 22.96 27.45 -6.23
CA THR A 127 24.29 27.37 -5.61
C THR A 127 24.77 28.80 -5.38
N SER A 128 25.23 29.10 -4.17
CA SER A 128 25.75 30.43 -3.77
C SER A 128 27.10 30.77 -4.40
N GLU A 129 27.61 29.93 -5.30
CA GLU A 129 28.86 30.15 -6.01
C GLU A 129 28.61 30.07 -7.51
N SER A 130 29.09 31.10 -8.21
CA SER A 130 28.95 31.32 -9.64
C SER A 130 29.73 30.26 -10.42
N HIS A 131 29.14 29.09 -10.61
CA HIS A 131 29.60 28.19 -11.65
C HIS A 131 28.83 28.51 -12.93
N ASN A 132 29.59 28.84 -13.96
CA ASN A 132 29.12 29.18 -15.28
C ASN A 132 28.38 27.96 -15.87
N LEU A 133 27.05 27.95 -15.81
CA LEU A 133 26.25 26.97 -16.54
C LEU A 133 26.37 27.33 -18.02
N VAL A 134 27.37 26.75 -18.67
CA VAL A 134 27.41 26.72 -20.13
C VAL A 134 26.26 25.80 -20.54
N GLY A 135 25.13 26.41 -20.89
CA GLY A 135 23.94 25.71 -21.33
C GLY A 135 24.26 24.79 -22.50
N GLN A 136 24.30 23.49 -22.25
CA GLN A 136 24.04 22.50 -23.29
C GLN A 136 22.51 22.42 -23.37
N GLY A 137 21.94 23.09 -24.36
CA GLY A 137 20.50 23.24 -24.52
C GLY A 137 19.79 21.89 -24.56
N PHE A 138 18.79 21.74 -23.70
CA PHE A 138 17.75 20.73 -23.90
C PHE A 138 16.65 21.40 -24.74
N ALA A 139 16.74 21.23 -26.06
CA ALA A 139 15.67 21.61 -26.97
C ALA A 139 14.55 20.57 -26.87
N ILE A 140 13.37 21.02 -26.47
CA ILE A 140 12.13 20.25 -26.69
C ILE A 140 11.67 20.59 -28.12
N THR A 141 11.54 19.59 -28.97
CA THR A 141 10.60 19.58 -30.10
C THR A 141 9.60 18.48 -29.82
#